data_AF-A0A2V8UEY9-F1
#
_entry.id   AF-A0A2V8UEY9-F1
#
_cell.length_a   1.000
_cell.length_b   1.000
_cell.length_c   1.000
_cell.angle_alpha   90.00
_cell.angle_beta   90.00
_cell.angle_gamma   90.00
#
_symmetry.space_group_name_H-M   'P 1'
#
loop_
_entity.id
_entity.type
_entity.pdbx_description
1 polymer ?
#
loop_
_entity_poly.entity_id
_entity_poly.type
_entity_poly.pdbx_seq_one_letter_code
_entity_poly.pdbx_strand_id
1 'polypeptide(L)'
;MAQWREPKPIRLALAAEPFRLREGSIDVTRSLGVASTTAPGGIEADCVIREADEALDQAKHDGRNRVERSLTMTPSFPVTVSREIRNPRHSNSSDVLA
;
A
#
# COMPACT_ATOMS: atom_id res chain seq x y z
N MET A 1 9.77 -7.93 -28.28
CA MET A 1 9.08 -8.89 -27.40
C MET A 1 9.61 -8.68 -25.98
N ALA A 2 8.75 -8.30 -25.03
CA ALA A 2 9.18 -8.06 -23.65
C ALA A 2 9.49 -9.40 -22.98
N GLN A 3 10.77 -9.64 -22.68
CA GLN A 3 11.21 -10.83 -21.98
C GLN A 3 10.89 -10.65 -20.49
N TRP A 4 9.74 -11.16 -20.06
CA TRP A 4 9.37 -11.18 -18.64
C TRP A 4 10.31 -12.15 -17.90
N ARG A 5 11.03 -11.64 -16.89
CA ARG A 5 11.92 -12.46 -16.04
C ARG A 5 11.08 -13.24 -15.01
N GLU A 6 11.61 -14.38 -14.56
CA GLU A 6 11.06 -15.18 -13.46
C GLU A 6 10.62 -14.29 -12.28
N PRO A 7 9.44 -14.53 -11.65
CA PRO A 7 8.94 -13.68 -10.58
C PRO A 7 9.88 -13.75 -9.36
N LYS A 8 10.63 -12.67 -9.14
CA LYS A 8 11.49 -12.47 -7.96
C LYS A 8 10.88 -11.44 -7.03
N PRO A 9 11.00 -11.60 -5.70
CA PRO A 9 10.70 -10.52 -4.76
C PRO A 9 11.44 -9.25 -5.15
N ILE A 10 10.74 -8.11 -5.17
CA ILE A 10 11.26 -6.84 -5.69
C ILE A 10 12.62 -6.44 -5.10
N ARG A 11 12.86 -6.75 -3.82
CA ARG A 11 14.15 -6.51 -3.16
C ARG A 11 15.30 -7.30 -3.80
N LEU A 12 15.07 -8.59 -4.07
CA LEU A 12 16.07 -9.45 -4.71
C LEU A 12 16.25 -9.11 -6.19
N ALA A 13 15.18 -8.68 -6.87
CA ALA A 13 15.25 -8.26 -8.25
C ALA A 13 16.16 -7.03 -8.42
N LEU A 14 16.04 -6.04 -7.52
CA LEU A 14 16.88 -4.83 -7.53
C LEU A 14 18.34 -5.12 -7.16
N ALA A 15 18.57 -5.99 -6.18
CA ALA A 15 19.92 -6.32 -5.72
C ALA A 15 20.67 -7.31 -6.64
N ALA A 16 20.00 -7.90 -7.63
CA ALA A 16 20.59 -8.95 -8.46
C ALA A 16 21.61 -8.43 -9.47
N GLU A 17 21.46 -7.18 -9.93
CA GLU A 17 22.29 -6.61 -10.99
C GLU A 17 22.61 -5.14 -10.70
N PRO A 18 23.86 -4.70 -10.90
CA PRO A 18 24.23 -3.31 -10.77
C PRO A 18 23.47 -2.41 -11.75
N PHE A 19 23.17 -1.19 -11.34
CA PHE A 19 22.65 -0.16 -12.23
C PHE A 19 23.77 0.37 -13.12
N ARG A 20 23.58 0.28 -14.43
CA ARG A 20 24.52 0.87 -15.40
C ARG A 20 24.20 2.35 -15.60
N LEU A 21 25.15 3.19 -15.22
CA LEU A 21 25.20 4.62 -15.47
C LEU A 21 26.21 4.89 -16.60
N ARG A 22 26.28 6.13 -17.09
CA ARG A 22 27.23 6.52 -18.14
C ARG A 22 28.68 6.45 -17.62
N GLU A 23 28.87 6.77 -16.35
CA GLU A 23 30.17 6.87 -15.68
C GLU A 23 30.66 5.54 -15.09
N GLY A 24 29.81 4.49 -15.08
CA GLY A 24 30.14 3.19 -14.50
C GLY A 24 28.92 2.43 -13.99
N SER A 25 29.16 1.40 -13.19
CA SER A 25 28.09 0.62 -12.54
C SER A 25 28.03 0.90 -11.03
N ILE A 26 26.82 0.97 -10.48
CA ILE A 26 26.60 1.11 -9.04
C ILE A 26 25.69 0.00 -8.52
N ASP A 27 26.09 -0.62 -7.41
CA ASP A 27 25.26 -1.57 -6.69
C ASP A 27 24.26 -0.82 -5.81
N VAL A 28 22.97 -1.09 -6.04
CA VAL A 28 21.88 -0.47 -5.28
C VAL A 28 21.02 -1.56 -4.67
N THR A 29 20.63 -1.35 -3.43
CA THR A 29 19.68 -2.20 -2.72
C THR A 29 18.49 -1.37 -2.23
N ARG A 30 17.41 -2.03 -1.81
CA ARG A 30 16.23 -1.37 -1.27
C ARG A 30 15.83 -1.97 0.07
N SER A 31 15.53 -1.12 1.03
CA SER A 31 14.79 -1.48 2.24
C SER A 31 13.30 -1.29 2.01
N LEU A 32 12.47 -2.14 2.59
CA LEU A 32 11.02 -2.14 2.44
C LEU A 32 10.35 -2.25 3.81
N GLY A 33 9.39 -1.37 4.08
CA GLY A 33 8.42 -1.55 5.15
C GLY A 33 7.07 -1.95 4.56
N VAL A 34 6.40 -2.90 5.21
CA VAL A 34 5.12 -3.44 4.74
C VAL A 34 4.09 -3.38 5.88
N ALA A 35 2.93 -2.79 5.60
CA ALA A 35 1.77 -2.83 6.48
C ALA A 35 0.53 -3.32 5.71
N SER A 36 -0.40 -3.96 6.40
CA SER A 36 -1.63 -4.48 5.81
C SER A 36 -2.75 -4.53 6.85
N THR A 37 -3.95 -4.09 6.47
CA THR A 37 -5.16 -4.27 7.28
C THR A 37 -6.05 -5.36 6.71
N THR A 38 -6.75 -6.07 7.59
CA THR A 38 -7.91 -6.92 7.24
C THR A 38 -9.22 -6.38 7.83
N ALA A 39 -9.19 -5.23 8.51
CA ALA A 39 -10.33 -4.67 9.23
C ALA A 39 -11.46 -4.25 8.27
N PRO A 40 -12.61 -4.95 8.27
CA PRO A 40 -13.79 -4.51 7.53
C PRO A 40 -14.43 -3.37 8.34
N GLY A 41 -14.30 -2.14 7.87
CA GLY A 41 -14.82 -0.96 8.59
C GLY A 41 -13.92 0.27 8.59
N GLY A 42 -12.72 0.17 7.98
CA GLY A 42 -11.88 1.31 7.65
C GLY A 42 -10.80 1.56 8.70
N ILE A 43 -9.59 1.12 8.39
CA ILE A 43 -8.40 1.83 8.87
C ILE A 43 -8.14 2.91 7.81
N GLU A 44 -7.99 4.15 8.25
CA GLU A 44 -7.63 5.25 7.37
C GLU A 44 -6.34 4.91 6.61
N ALA A 45 -6.30 5.19 5.30
CA ALA A 45 -5.16 4.86 4.46
C ALA A 45 -3.85 5.44 5.04
N ASP A 46 -3.92 6.64 5.61
CA ASP A 46 -2.79 7.32 6.26
C ASP A 46 -2.22 6.52 7.44
N CYS A 47 -3.06 5.82 8.20
CA CYS A 47 -2.58 4.94 9.27
C CYS A 47 -1.77 3.78 8.68
N VAL A 48 -2.26 3.13 7.61
CA VAL A 48 -1.54 2.03 6.97
C VAL A 48 -0.22 2.50 6.37
N ILE A 49 -0.21 3.70 5.76
CA ILE A 49 1.00 4.30 5.20
C ILE A 49 2.02 4.60 6.29
N ARG A 50 1.60 5.22 7.40
CA ARG A 50 2.48 5.52 8.54
C ARG A 50 3.11 4.25 9.10
N GLU A 51 2.33 3.20 9.30
CA GLU A 51 2.84 1.90 9.78
C GLU A 51 3.85 1.26 8.80
N ALA A 52 3.62 1.39 7.50
CA ALA A 52 4.58 0.93 6.50
C ALA A 52 5.88 1.75 6.52
N ASP A 53 5.80 3.06 6.77
CA ASP A 53 6.96 3.93 6.88
C ASP A 53 7.77 3.67 8.15
N GLU A 54 7.11 3.45 9.29
CA GLU A 54 7.77 3.05 10.54
C GLU A 54 8.52 1.72 10.38
N ALA A 55 7.89 0.73 9.74
CA ALA A 55 8.57 -0.52 9.40
C ALA A 55 9.77 -0.29 8.45
N LEU A 56 9.64 0.61 7.47
CA LEU A 56 10.75 0.95 6.57
C LEU A 56 11.91 1.59 7.33
N ASP A 57 11.62 2.43 8.32
CA ASP A 57 12.63 3.04 9.16
C ASP A 57 13.34 2.01 10.04
N GLN A 58 12.64 1.01 10.58
CA GLN A 58 13.30 -0.14 11.23
C GLN A 58 14.21 -0.89 10.26
N ALA A 59 13.73 -1.17 9.05
CA ALA A 59 14.54 -1.83 8.03
C ALA A 59 15.82 -1.05 7.70
N LYS A 60 15.81 0.29 7.78
CA LYS A 60 16.99 1.14 7.59
C LYS A 60 17.96 1.06 8.77
N HIS A 61 17.45 1.06 10.00
CA HIS A 61 18.26 0.99 11.22
C HIS A 61 18.91 -0.40 11.38
N ASP A 62 18.20 -1.48 11.03
CA ASP A 62 18.65 -2.87 11.18
C ASP A 62 19.58 -3.36 10.05
N GLY A 63 20.31 -2.44 9.43
CA GLY A 63 21.35 -2.76 8.44
C GLY A 63 20.90 -2.78 6.97
N ARG A 64 19.71 -2.24 6.66
CA ARG A 64 19.21 -2.06 5.29
C ARG A 64 19.04 -3.36 4.49
N ASN A 65 18.69 -3.24 3.20
CA ASN A 65 18.49 -4.36 2.26
C ASN A 65 17.62 -5.50 2.83
N ARG A 66 16.54 -5.13 3.51
CA ARG A 66 15.62 -6.08 4.15
C ARG A 66 14.18 -5.62 4.06
N VAL A 67 13.28 -6.51 4.47
CA VAL A 67 11.85 -6.24 4.55
C VAL A 67 11.47 -6.35 6.01
N GLU A 68 10.93 -5.27 6.57
CA GLU A 68 10.28 -5.28 7.88
C GLU A 68 8.77 -5.14 7.71
N ARG A 69 8.02 -5.67 8.66
CA ARG A 69 6.55 -5.67 8.63
C ARG A 69 6.03 -5.02 9.90
N SER A 70 5.05 -4.12 9.79
CA SER A 70 4.32 -3.68 10.99
C SER A 70 3.51 -4.86 11.52
N LEU A 71 3.69 -5.14 12.81
CA LEU A 71 2.95 -6.18 13.56
C LEU A 71 1.77 -5.57 14.34
N THR A 72 1.67 -4.24 14.38
CA THR A 72 0.81 -3.50 15.31
C THR A 72 -0.38 -2.89 14.59
N MET A 73 -1.21 -3.72 13.97
CA MET A 73 -2.55 -3.31 13.57
C MET A 73 -3.57 -4.06 14.41
N THR A 74 -3.66 -3.65 15.67
CA THR A 74 -4.83 -3.95 16.50
C THR A 74 -5.90 -2.92 16.13
N PRO A 75 -7.06 -3.31 15.57
CA PRO A 75 -8.14 -2.36 15.32
C PRO A 75 -8.57 -1.77 16.66
N SER A 76 -8.23 -0.49 16.89
CA SER A 76 -8.61 0.24 18.09
C SER A 76 -10.01 0.84 17.90
N PHE A 77 -11.03 0.07 18.30
CA PHE A 77 -12.42 0.49 18.62
C PHE A 77 -13.40 0.82 17.49
N PRO A 78 -14.73 0.72 17.75
CA PRO A 78 -15.72 0.47 16.70
C PRO A 78 -16.09 1.76 15.99
N VAL A 79 -15.89 1.78 14.67
CA VAL A 79 -16.44 2.82 13.81
C VAL A 79 -17.96 2.66 13.80
N THR A 80 -18.68 3.56 14.48
CA THR A 80 -20.13 3.69 14.32
C THR A 80 -20.38 4.17 12.89
N VAL A 81 -20.77 3.24 12.02
CA VAL A 81 -21.22 3.55 10.67
C VAL A 81 -22.55 4.31 10.80
N SER A 82 -22.50 5.64 10.76
CA SER A 82 -23.69 6.48 10.60
C SER A 82 -24.27 6.22 9.21
N ARG A 83 -25.24 5.30 9.18
CA ARG A 83 -26.07 5.00 8.01
C ARG A 83 -26.95 6.20 7.70
N GLU A 84 -26.47 7.15 6.91
CA GLU A 84 -27.35 8.08 6.22
C GLU A 84 -26.75 8.63 4.91
N ILE A 85 -26.55 7.74 3.93
CA ILE A 85 -26.58 8.17 2.53
C ILE A 85 -28.07 8.37 2.19
N ARG A 86 -28.58 9.56 2.48
CA ARG A 86 -29.91 9.99 2.04
C ARG A 86 -29.83 10.30 0.55
N ASN A 87 -30.22 9.35 -0.29
CA ASN A 87 -30.37 9.56 -1.73
C ASN A 87 -31.86 9.59 -2.10
N PRO A 88 -32.51 10.75 -2.30
CA PRO A 88 -33.78 10.82 -2.96
C PRO A 88 -33.57 11.20 -4.43
N ARG A 89 -33.31 10.21 -5.28
CA ARG A 89 -33.64 10.31 -6.70
C ARG A 89 -34.70 9.27 -7.04
N HIS A 90 -35.93 9.58 -6.70
CA HIS A 90 -37.12 9.12 -7.40
C HIS A 90 -38.23 10.15 -7.23
N SER A 91 -38.36 11.07 -8.20
CA SER A 91 -39.66 11.65 -8.54
C SER A 91 -39.93 11.26 -10.00
N ASN A 92 -40.62 10.13 -10.14
CA ASN A 92 -41.28 9.77 -11.36
C ASN A 92 -42.52 10.68 -11.45
N SER A 93 -42.48 11.71 -12.30
CA SER A 93 -43.68 12.46 -12.70
C SER A 93 -43.75 12.48 -14.21
N SER A 94 -44.46 11.47 -14.71
CA SER A 94 -45.34 11.48 -15.88
C SER A 94 -45.42 12.78 -16.68
N ASP A 95 -44.82 12.72 -17.87
CA ASP A 95 -45.22 13.50 -19.03
C ASP A 95 -46.60 13.02 -19.53
N VAL A 96 -47.52 13.98 -19.64
CA VAL A 96 -48.55 14.17 -20.68
C VAL A 96 -49.68 13.11 -20.79
N LEU A 97 -50.88 13.47 -20.33
CA LEU A 97 -52.16 13.36 -21.08
C LEU A 97 -53.29 14.06 -20.29
N ALA A 98 -53.65 15.28 -20.71
CA ALA A 98 -55.00 15.88 -20.71
C ALA A 98 -54.92 17.33 -21.21
#